data_AF-A0A6L4AF41-F1
#
_entry.id   AF-A0A6L4AF41-F1
#
_cell.length_a   1.000
_cell.length_b   1.000
_cell.length_c   1.000
_cell.angle_alpha   90.00
_cell.angle_beta   90.00
_cell.angle_gamma   90.00
#
_symmetry.space_group_name_H-M   'P 1'
#
loop_
_entity.id
_entity.type
_entity.pdbx_description
1 polymer ?
#
loop_
_entity_poly.entity_id
_entity_poly.type
_entity_poly.pdbx_seq_one_letter_code
_entity_poly.pdbx_strand_id
1 'polypeptide(L)'
;MKDLLLSLFGIFRFTGRVLTAIRNTILNIILLVIIVAAVASLLIDRSPKLPDNSILVLSLAGDIVEEKKPISTFARLFEEMDDEQPKDREILLQDIVHLIDRAAEDKRITAILLDMKDMGSAGLDQLQVIGSALKRFRKTGRQVIAAEDLYTQKQYYLASYADLVAVNPMGGVDLHGFGAYSLYFREALEKLRVNFHVFRVGTYKSAVEPIIRDSMSPEARQQNSLWLTSLWDSYVTDIISEREIGRPNIDAYTNNIASLLAQTGGDTARLALNMGLVDKIWTRSQVQAHLASIAGTSSERDYTWISSADFLEMIGPAAADAGSSPNKIGILIAQGNILPGKQPTGVIGGDTLAALIRQARKEDSVKAVVLRINSGGGSAFASEIIRQELLELKESGKPLVVSMGTVAASGGYWIAADADEIWA
;
A
#
# COMPACT_ATOMS: atom_id res chain seq x y z
N MET A 1 -55.63 -56.02 5.14
CA MET A 1 -54.36 -55.58 4.50
C MET A 1 -54.43 -54.15 3.98
N LYS A 2 -55.47 -53.80 3.20
CA LYS A 2 -55.69 -52.44 2.66
C LYS A 2 -55.89 -51.37 3.74
N ASP A 3 -56.67 -51.66 4.79
CA ASP A 3 -56.91 -50.70 5.89
C ASP A 3 -55.70 -50.51 6.81
N LEU A 4 -54.87 -51.54 6.97
CA LEU A 4 -53.60 -51.47 7.71
C LEU A 4 -52.58 -50.60 6.96
N LEU A 5 -52.51 -50.73 5.62
CA LEU A 5 -51.66 -49.90 4.78
C LEU A 5 -52.14 -48.44 4.77
N LEU A 6 -53.45 -48.20 4.71
CA LEU A 6 -54.03 -46.84 4.78
C LEU A 6 -53.78 -46.17 6.14
N SER A 7 -53.84 -46.91 7.26
CA SER A 7 -53.52 -46.36 8.58
C SER A 7 -52.02 -46.06 8.73
N LEU A 8 -51.14 -46.94 8.22
CA LEU A 8 -49.69 -46.71 8.16
C LEU A 8 -49.36 -45.47 7.32
N PHE A 9 -49.96 -45.31 6.14
CA PHE A 9 -49.80 -44.10 5.31
C PHE A 9 -50.30 -42.83 6.01
N GLY A 10 -51.37 -42.93 6.81
CA GLY A 10 -51.86 -41.84 7.67
C GLY A 10 -50.83 -41.43 8.73
N ILE A 11 -50.21 -42.41 9.40
CA ILE A 11 -49.17 -42.19 10.41
C ILE A 11 -47.93 -41.55 9.78
N PHE A 12 -47.48 -42.01 8.61
CA PHE A 12 -46.34 -41.42 7.90
C PHE A 12 -46.61 -39.98 7.40
N ARG A 13 -47.82 -39.68 6.91
CA ARG A 13 -48.20 -38.29 6.56
C ARG A 13 -48.26 -37.39 7.79
N PHE A 14 -48.76 -37.90 8.91
CA PHE A 14 -48.84 -37.14 10.16
C PHE A 14 -47.43 -36.85 10.71
N THR A 15 -46.57 -37.87 10.83
CA THR A 15 -45.17 -37.69 11.26
C THR A 15 -44.39 -36.77 10.33
N GLY A 16 -44.55 -36.89 9.00
CA GLY A 16 -43.90 -35.99 8.04
C GLY A 16 -44.35 -34.52 8.18
N ARG A 17 -45.63 -34.26 8.46
CA ARG A 17 -46.13 -32.90 8.75
C ARG A 17 -45.58 -32.35 10.05
N VAL A 18 -45.52 -33.16 11.10
CA VAL A 18 -44.94 -32.77 12.40
C VAL A 18 -43.45 -32.44 12.25
N LEU A 19 -42.68 -33.28 11.56
CA LEU A 19 -41.26 -33.03 11.28
C LEU A 19 -41.04 -31.75 10.46
N THR A 20 -41.88 -31.50 9.45
CA THR A 20 -41.82 -30.28 8.64
C THR A 20 -42.17 -29.04 9.47
N ALA A 21 -43.18 -29.12 10.33
CA ALA A 21 -43.56 -28.04 11.24
C ALA A 21 -42.44 -27.74 12.24
N ILE A 22 -41.85 -28.76 12.86
CA ILE A 22 -40.71 -28.61 13.79
C ILE A 22 -39.52 -27.98 13.06
N ARG A 23 -39.15 -28.49 11.88
CA ARG A 23 -38.05 -27.93 11.07
C ARG A 23 -38.29 -26.46 10.73
N ASN A 24 -39.48 -26.12 10.24
CA ASN A 24 -39.80 -24.75 9.87
C ASN A 24 -39.85 -23.82 11.08
N THR A 25 -40.37 -24.28 12.22
CA THR A 25 -40.37 -23.52 13.48
C THR A 25 -38.94 -23.27 13.95
N ILE A 26 -38.06 -24.27 13.93
CA ILE A 26 -36.64 -24.11 14.30
C ILE A 26 -35.95 -23.15 13.34
N LEU A 27 -36.13 -23.30 12.02
CA LEU A 27 -35.53 -22.41 11.02
C LEU A 27 -36.03 -20.96 11.16
N ASN A 28 -37.31 -20.76 11.43
CA ASN A 28 -37.89 -19.43 11.67
C ASN A 28 -37.38 -18.81 12.97
N ILE A 29 -37.19 -19.60 14.04
CA ILE A 29 -36.60 -19.13 15.29
C ILE A 29 -35.13 -18.74 15.05
N ILE A 30 -34.36 -19.56 14.35
CA ILE A 30 -32.97 -19.24 14.00
C ILE A 30 -32.92 -17.95 13.18
N LEU A 31 -33.77 -17.82 12.16
CA LEU A 31 -33.86 -16.62 11.35
C LEU A 31 -34.23 -15.40 12.19
N LEU A 32 -35.20 -15.53 13.11
CA LEU A 32 -35.60 -14.45 14.01
C LEU A 32 -34.45 -14.05 14.94
N VAL A 33 -33.71 -15.02 15.49
CA VAL A 33 -32.52 -14.75 16.32
C VAL A 33 -31.45 -14.04 15.51
N ILE A 34 -31.20 -14.45 14.26
CA ILE A 34 -30.26 -13.76 13.36
C ILE A 34 -30.72 -12.33 13.08
N ILE A 35 -32.00 -12.11 12.79
CA ILE A 35 -32.55 -10.77 12.55
C ILE A 35 -32.44 -9.91 13.81
N VAL A 36 -32.81 -10.44 14.99
CA VAL A 36 -32.70 -9.72 16.26
C VAL A 36 -31.24 -9.40 16.57
N ALA A 37 -30.32 -10.33 16.33
CA ALA A 37 -28.89 -10.10 16.49
C ALA A 37 -28.36 -9.03 15.51
N ALA A 38 -28.82 -9.04 14.25
CA ALA A 38 -28.45 -8.04 13.25
C ALA A 38 -29.05 -6.65 13.55
N VAL A 39 -30.28 -6.59 14.06
CA VAL A 39 -30.88 -5.31 14.49
C VAL A 39 -30.21 -4.81 15.77
N ALA A 40 -29.94 -5.70 16.73
CA ALA A 40 -29.22 -5.34 17.95
C ALA A 40 -27.80 -4.86 17.65
N SER A 41 -27.10 -5.46 16.67
CA SER A 41 -25.76 -5.01 16.29
C SER A 41 -25.75 -3.61 15.67
N LEU A 42 -26.80 -3.21 14.96
CA LEU A 42 -26.97 -1.86 14.42
C LEU A 42 -27.28 -0.80 15.50
N LEU A 43 -27.80 -1.22 16.66
CA LEU A 43 -28.14 -0.32 17.78
C LEU A 43 -26.98 -0.13 18.78
N ILE A 44 -25.91 -0.92 18.66
CA ILE A 44 -24.72 -0.76 19.49
C ILE A 44 -23.88 0.37 18.90
N ASP A 45 -23.72 1.46 19.65
CA ASP A 45 -22.76 2.51 19.30
C ASP A 45 -21.35 1.95 19.40
N ARG A 46 -20.76 1.66 18.24
CA ARG A 46 -19.39 1.15 18.07
C ARG A 46 -18.41 2.25 17.69
N SER A 47 -18.82 3.52 17.79
CA SER A 47 -17.96 4.64 17.39
C SER A 47 -16.63 4.56 18.16
N PRO A 48 -15.48 4.55 17.46
CA PRO A 48 -14.20 4.45 18.11
C PRO A 48 -14.00 5.63 19.07
N LYS A 49 -13.52 5.32 20.27
CA LYS A 49 -13.17 6.33 21.28
C LYS A 49 -11.68 6.56 21.24
N LEU A 50 -11.27 7.82 21.31
CA LEU A 50 -9.87 8.21 21.46
C LEU A 50 -9.60 8.66 22.90
N PRO A 51 -9.01 7.80 23.76
CA PRO A 51 -8.56 8.18 25.08
C PRO A 51 -7.50 9.29 25.05
N ASP A 52 -7.38 10.04 26.12
CA ASP A 52 -6.24 10.94 26.30
C ASP A 52 -4.92 10.14 26.41
N ASN A 53 -3.82 10.79 26.02
CA ASN A 53 -2.47 10.22 26.00
C ASN A 53 -2.29 8.97 25.13
N SER A 54 -3.11 8.82 24.10
CA SER A 54 -3.07 7.66 23.22
C SER A 54 -1.88 7.66 22.28
N ILE A 55 -1.35 6.48 22.00
CA ILE A 55 -0.38 6.25 20.93
C ILE A 55 -1.14 5.85 19.67
N LEU A 56 -0.86 6.52 18.56
CA LEU A 56 -1.35 6.06 17.26
C LEU A 56 -0.51 4.87 16.82
N VAL A 57 -1.13 3.69 16.72
CA VAL A 57 -0.52 2.53 16.07
C VAL A 57 -0.77 2.68 14.57
N LEU A 58 0.24 3.18 13.87
CA LEU A 58 0.22 3.39 12.42
C LEU A 58 0.53 2.06 11.72
N SER A 59 -0.52 1.29 11.42
CA SER A 59 -0.40 -0.01 10.77
C SER A 59 -0.32 0.16 9.26
N LEU A 60 0.80 -0.27 8.69
CA LEU A 60 1.08 -0.25 7.26
C LEU A 60 0.89 -1.64 6.64
N ALA A 61 -0.07 -2.42 7.14
CA ALA A 61 -0.35 -3.77 6.66
C ALA A 61 -0.98 -3.76 5.25
N GLY A 62 -0.24 -4.26 4.26
CA GLY A 62 -0.65 -4.34 2.86
C GLY A 62 0.20 -3.53 1.88
N ASP A 63 -0.22 -3.54 0.61
CA ASP A 63 0.36 -2.77 -0.48
C ASP A 63 -0.05 -1.30 -0.40
N ILE A 64 0.92 -0.38 -0.47
CA ILE A 64 0.70 1.06 -0.48
C ILE A 64 0.38 1.51 -1.90
N VAL A 65 -0.85 1.97 -2.12
CA VAL A 65 -1.37 2.32 -3.44
C VAL A 65 -1.92 3.74 -3.48
N GLU A 66 -1.99 4.34 -4.67
CA GLU A 66 -2.66 5.63 -4.88
C GLU A 66 -4.17 5.45 -5.08
N GLU A 67 -4.56 4.31 -5.65
CA GLU A 67 -5.95 3.93 -5.88
C GLU A 67 -6.15 2.46 -5.53
N LYS A 68 -7.22 2.16 -4.78
CA LYS A 68 -7.62 0.79 -4.42
C LYS A 68 -8.30 0.09 -5.59
N LYS A 69 -8.01 -1.19 -5.76
CA LYS A 69 -8.73 -2.08 -6.67
C LYS A 69 -10.14 -2.37 -6.11
N PRO A 70 -11.12 -2.63 -6.98
CA PRO A 70 -12.45 -2.98 -6.53
C PRO A 70 -12.43 -4.43 -6.03
N ILE A 71 -12.68 -4.62 -4.74
CA ILE A 71 -12.90 -5.96 -4.18
C ILE A 71 -14.36 -6.33 -4.41
N SER A 72 -14.62 -7.54 -4.93
CA SER A 72 -16.00 -8.01 -5.09
C SER A 72 -16.69 -8.14 -3.73
N THR A 73 -18.00 -7.86 -3.67
CA THR A 73 -18.78 -7.94 -2.41
C THR A 73 -18.68 -9.32 -1.76
N PHE A 74 -18.57 -10.38 -2.56
CA PHE A 74 -18.40 -11.75 -2.05
C PHE A 74 -16.99 -11.96 -1.48
N ALA A 75 -15.95 -11.43 -2.12
CA ALA A 75 -14.59 -11.50 -1.60
C ALA A 75 -14.46 -10.77 -0.26
N ARG A 76 -15.08 -9.58 -0.09
CA ARG A 76 -15.10 -8.87 1.20
C ARG A 76 -15.73 -9.70 2.33
N LEU A 77 -16.80 -10.43 2.01
CA LEU A 77 -17.50 -11.27 2.98
C LEU A 77 -16.69 -12.51 3.39
N PHE A 78 -15.84 -13.02 2.49
CA PHE A 78 -14.89 -14.09 2.79
C PHE A 78 -13.69 -13.59 3.58
N GLU A 79 -13.17 -12.39 3.27
CA GLU A 79 -12.09 -11.75 4.03
C GLU A 79 -12.47 -11.48 5.49
N GLU A 80 -13.74 -11.19 5.77
CA GLU A 80 -14.24 -11.03 7.15
C GLU A 80 -14.41 -12.35 7.91
N MET A 81 -14.43 -13.50 7.20
CA MET A 81 -14.62 -14.83 7.78
C MET A 81 -13.32 -15.62 7.91
N ASP A 82 -12.25 -15.20 7.24
CA ASP A 82 -10.92 -15.82 7.32
C ASP A 82 -10.04 -15.05 8.32
N ASP A 83 -9.43 -15.78 9.26
CA ASP A 83 -8.56 -15.20 10.29
C ASP A 83 -7.14 -14.93 9.73
N GLU A 84 -6.81 -15.47 8.54
CA GLU A 84 -5.59 -15.13 7.81
C GLU A 84 -5.74 -13.79 7.09
N GLN A 85 -4.85 -12.84 7.37
CA GLN A 85 -4.82 -11.53 6.70
C GLN A 85 -4.73 -11.72 5.17
N PRO A 86 -5.60 -11.07 4.38
CA PRO A 86 -5.60 -11.26 2.94
C PRO A 86 -4.30 -10.76 2.31
N LYS A 87 -3.72 -11.60 1.43
CA LYS A 87 -2.46 -11.31 0.71
C LYS A 87 -2.52 -10.07 -0.20
N ASP A 88 -3.73 -9.61 -0.54
CA ASP A 88 -3.98 -8.51 -1.47
C ASP A 88 -4.52 -7.25 -0.76
N ARG A 89 -4.29 -7.11 0.55
CA ARG A 89 -4.71 -5.92 1.30
C ARG A 89 -4.02 -4.67 0.73
N GLU A 90 -4.82 -3.64 0.42
CA GLU A 90 -4.34 -2.35 -0.08
C GLU A 90 -4.64 -1.21 0.90
N ILE A 91 -3.65 -0.36 1.13
CA ILE A 91 -3.75 0.86 1.95
C ILE A 91 -3.45 2.09 1.08
N LEU A 92 -4.25 3.15 1.24
CA LEU A 92 -4.08 4.36 0.44
C LEU A 92 -2.97 5.23 1.00
N LEU A 93 -2.04 5.65 0.14
CA LEU A 93 -0.97 6.58 0.51
C LEU A 93 -1.54 7.85 1.15
N GLN A 94 -2.60 8.40 0.58
CA GLN A 94 -3.22 9.64 1.05
C GLN A 94 -3.82 9.48 2.45
N ASP A 95 -4.41 8.33 2.76
CA ASP A 95 -4.95 8.06 4.10
C ASP A 95 -3.82 7.93 5.13
N ILE A 96 -2.67 7.33 4.78
CA ILE A 96 -1.50 7.25 5.67
C ILE A 96 -0.98 8.65 6.00
N VAL A 97 -0.80 9.50 4.98
CA VAL A 97 -0.34 10.89 5.17
C VAL A 97 -1.35 11.67 6.01
N HIS A 98 -2.63 11.55 5.70
CA HIS A 98 -3.71 12.20 6.43
C HIS A 98 -3.76 11.77 7.90
N LEU A 99 -3.62 10.48 8.20
CA LEU A 99 -3.54 9.95 9.57
C LEU A 99 -2.39 10.61 10.35
N ILE A 100 -1.20 10.69 9.76
CA ILE A 100 -0.03 11.29 10.40
C ILE A 100 -0.24 12.78 10.64
N ASP A 101 -0.77 13.51 9.64
CA ASP A 101 -1.00 14.95 9.76
C ASP A 101 -2.10 15.27 10.77
N ARG A 102 -3.20 14.51 10.82
CA ARG A 102 -4.25 14.68 11.83
C ARG A 102 -3.78 14.28 13.22
N ALA A 103 -2.95 13.25 13.35
CA ALA A 103 -2.29 12.94 14.61
C ALA A 103 -1.37 14.07 15.09
N ALA A 104 -0.72 14.78 14.15
CA ALA A 104 0.08 15.96 14.47
C ALA A 104 -0.76 17.14 14.99
N GLU A 105 -2.06 17.20 14.69
CA GLU A 105 -2.98 18.23 15.19
C GLU A 105 -3.69 17.82 16.50
N ASP A 106 -3.95 16.53 16.69
CA ASP A 106 -4.66 16.03 17.87
C ASP A 106 -3.75 15.87 19.09
N LYS A 107 -3.97 16.71 20.11
CA LYS A 107 -3.18 16.72 21.35
C LYS A 107 -3.34 15.45 22.20
N ARG A 108 -4.38 14.66 21.95
CA ARG A 108 -4.58 13.37 22.64
C ARG A 108 -3.60 12.32 22.15
N ILE A 109 -3.05 12.48 20.94
CA ILE A 109 -2.01 11.60 20.40
C ILE A 109 -0.63 12.05 20.92
N THR A 110 0.03 11.21 21.69
CA THR A 110 1.33 11.51 22.33
C THR A 110 2.53 10.98 21.55
N ALA A 111 2.34 9.93 20.76
CA ALA A 111 3.37 9.34 19.91
C ALA A 111 2.75 8.55 18.74
N ILE A 112 3.58 8.22 17.75
CA ILE A 112 3.27 7.25 16.69
C ILE A 112 4.13 6.01 16.91
N LEU A 113 3.51 4.83 16.91
CA LEU A 113 4.19 3.55 16.73
C LEU A 113 3.98 3.09 15.29
N LEU A 114 5.07 2.90 14.54
CA LEU A 114 5.03 2.30 13.21
C LEU A 114 4.88 0.78 13.36
N ASP A 115 3.76 0.24 12.89
CA ASP A 115 3.51 -1.21 12.76
C ASP A 115 3.62 -1.58 11.27
N MET A 116 4.76 -2.14 10.91
CA MET A 116 5.16 -2.42 9.53
C MET A 116 5.30 -3.92 9.26
N LYS A 117 5.01 -4.79 10.23
CA LYS A 117 5.22 -6.24 10.16
C LYS A 117 4.67 -6.88 8.87
N ASP A 118 3.49 -6.43 8.44
CA ASP A 118 2.75 -6.96 7.28
C ASP A 118 2.79 -5.97 6.08
N MET A 119 3.80 -5.09 6.03
CA MET A 119 3.94 -4.12 4.94
C MET A 119 4.33 -4.79 3.62
N GLY A 120 3.53 -4.52 2.59
CA GLY A 120 3.67 -5.11 1.26
C GLY A 120 4.54 -4.29 0.30
N SER A 121 4.01 -4.07 -0.89
CA SER A 121 4.65 -3.29 -1.95
C SER A 121 4.52 -1.78 -1.70
N ALA A 122 5.59 -1.04 -1.99
CA ALA A 122 5.65 0.40 -1.91
C ALA A 122 6.82 0.89 -2.79
N GLY A 123 6.61 1.94 -3.55
CA GLY A 123 7.65 2.65 -4.30
C GLY A 123 8.45 3.60 -3.41
N LEU A 124 9.69 3.90 -3.79
CA LEU A 124 10.54 4.83 -3.03
C LEU A 124 9.90 6.22 -2.90
N ASP A 125 9.21 6.69 -3.94
CA ASP A 125 8.46 7.96 -3.92
C ASP A 125 7.37 7.97 -2.85
N GLN A 126 6.62 6.87 -2.71
CA GLN A 126 5.58 6.74 -1.70
C GLN A 126 6.18 6.72 -0.29
N LEU A 127 7.29 6.00 -0.12
CA LEU A 127 8.02 5.97 1.14
C LEU A 127 8.56 7.36 1.52
N GLN A 128 9.08 8.13 0.56
CA GLN A 128 9.53 9.52 0.75
C GLN A 128 8.39 10.46 1.18
N VAL A 129 7.20 10.28 0.60
CA VAL A 129 6.00 11.04 0.98
C VAL A 129 5.59 10.73 2.43
N ILE A 130 5.57 9.45 2.82
CA ILE A 130 5.28 9.04 4.21
C ILE A 130 6.37 9.56 5.16
N GLY A 131 7.64 9.41 4.83
CA GLY A 131 8.77 9.91 5.62
C GLY A 131 8.69 11.43 5.83
N SER A 132 8.27 12.18 4.81
CA SER A 132 8.01 13.61 4.92
C SER A 132 6.87 13.95 5.88
N ALA A 133 5.82 13.14 5.93
CA ALA A 133 4.74 13.28 6.92
C ALA A 133 5.23 12.97 8.34
N LEU A 134 6.01 11.89 8.52
CA LEU A 134 6.62 11.55 9.81
C LEU A 134 7.53 12.68 10.31
N LYS A 135 8.32 13.30 9.44
CA LYS A 135 9.10 14.51 9.77
C LYS A 135 8.22 15.64 10.29
N ARG A 136 7.05 15.88 9.68
CA ARG A 136 6.11 16.91 10.16
C ARG A 136 5.58 16.58 11.55
N PHE A 137 5.22 15.31 11.80
CA PHE A 137 4.80 14.88 13.13
C PHE A 137 5.91 15.08 14.17
N ARG A 138 7.14 14.67 13.88
CA ARG A 138 8.30 14.83 14.78
C ARG A 138 8.60 16.29 15.12
N LYS A 139 8.38 17.22 14.19
CA LYS A 139 8.51 18.67 14.45
C LYS A 139 7.57 19.19 15.54
N THR A 140 6.53 18.44 15.91
CA THR A 140 5.66 18.78 17.05
C THR A 140 6.30 18.45 18.41
N GLY A 141 7.47 17.80 18.43
CA GLY A 141 8.19 17.38 19.64
C GLY A 141 7.73 16.03 20.20
N ARG A 142 6.74 15.38 19.57
CA ARG A 142 6.26 14.03 19.89
C ARG A 142 7.04 12.97 19.12
N GLN A 143 7.21 11.81 19.74
CA GLN A 143 8.07 10.75 19.23
C GLN A 143 7.40 9.89 18.17
N VAL A 144 8.16 9.51 17.15
CA VAL A 144 7.87 8.39 16.25
C VAL A 144 8.76 7.21 16.66
N ILE A 145 8.16 6.04 16.83
CA ILE A 145 8.84 4.83 17.28
C ILE A 145 8.66 3.76 16.21
N ALA A 146 9.76 3.16 15.77
CA ALA A 146 9.75 1.94 14.98
C ALA A 146 10.31 0.80 15.85
N ALA A 147 9.53 -0.26 16.05
CA ALA A 147 9.96 -1.39 16.86
C ALA A 147 9.44 -2.70 16.27
N GLU A 148 10.27 -3.36 15.47
CA GLU A 148 9.90 -4.57 14.73
C GLU A 148 10.77 -5.77 15.09
N ASP A 149 10.27 -6.97 14.79
CA ASP A 149 11.08 -8.17 14.94
C ASP A 149 12.16 -8.28 13.85
N LEU A 150 11.87 -7.86 12.63
CA LEU A 150 12.80 -7.81 11.51
C LEU A 150 12.41 -6.62 10.64
N TYR A 151 13.40 -5.93 10.07
CA TYR A 151 13.16 -4.92 9.04
C TYR A 151 13.61 -5.43 7.68
N THR A 152 12.70 -5.48 6.71
CA THR A 152 13.06 -5.50 5.29
C THR A 152 13.60 -4.14 4.87
N GLN A 153 14.26 -4.07 3.71
CA GLN A 153 14.83 -2.82 3.18
C GLN A 153 13.80 -1.68 3.08
N LYS A 154 12.54 -1.97 2.71
CA LYS A 154 11.48 -0.94 2.63
C LYS A 154 10.99 -0.51 4.01
N GLN A 155 10.80 -1.46 4.92
CA GLN A 155 10.39 -1.17 6.30
C GLN A 155 11.47 -0.35 7.01
N TYR A 156 12.74 -0.70 6.80
CA TYR A 156 13.88 0.03 7.36
C TYR A 156 13.94 1.47 6.87
N TYR A 157 13.59 1.72 5.61
CA TYR A 157 13.54 3.09 5.09
C TYR A 157 12.58 3.96 5.91
N LEU A 158 11.36 3.51 6.17
CA LEU A 158 10.42 4.25 7.03
C LEU A 158 10.87 4.28 8.49
N ALA A 159 11.42 3.18 9.00
CA ALA A 159 11.99 3.12 10.34
C ALA A 159 13.07 4.19 10.53
N SER A 160 13.85 4.50 9.49
CA SER A 160 14.89 5.52 9.57
C SER A 160 14.37 6.91 9.95
N TYR A 161 13.10 7.22 9.64
CA TYR A 161 12.46 8.49 10.01
C TYR A 161 12.03 8.56 11.48
N ALA A 162 12.05 7.44 12.22
CA ALA A 162 11.67 7.38 13.63
C ALA A 162 12.74 8.01 14.54
N ASP A 163 12.29 8.57 15.68
CA ASP A 163 13.20 9.01 16.75
C ASP A 163 13.88 7.84 17.45
N LEU A 164 13.22 6.67 17.46
CA LEU A 164 13.71 5.45 18.04
C LEU A 164 13.45 4.27 17.12
N VAL A 165 14.51 3.53 16.77
CA VAL A 165 14.47 2.28 16.02
C VAL A 165 14.94 1.14 16.92
N ALA A 166 14.03 0.23 17.27
CA ALA A 166 14.34 -0.94 18.07
C ALA A 166 14.12 -2.22 17.28
N VAL A 167 15.00 -3.20 17.45
CA VAL A 167 14.86 -4.52 16.83
C VAL A 167 14.82 -5.62 17.89
N ASN A 168 14.10 -6.71 17.60
CA ASN A 168 14.08 -7.87 18.49
C ASN A 168 15.49 -8.50 18.65
N PRO A 169 15.84 -9.10 19.81
CA PRO A 169 17.09 -9.84 20.00
C PRO A 169 17.38 -10.94 18.96
N MET A 170 16.35 -11.53 18.36
CA MET A 170 16.49 -12.51 17.28
C MET A 170 16.23 -11.92 15.89
N GLY A 171 16.21 -10.59 15.80
CA GLY A 171 15.89 -9.81 14.63
C GLY A 171 17.10 -9.30 13.86
N GLY A 172 16.86 -8.35 12.96
CA GLY A 172 17.90 -7.69 12.19
C GLY A 172 17.33 -6.68 11.19
N VAL A 173 18.23 -6.14 10.37
CA VAL A 173 17.89 -5.25 9.25
C VAL A 173 18.37 -5.91 7.96
N ASP A 174 17.45 -6.27 7.08
CA ASP A 174 17.75 -6.79 5.76
C ASP A 174 17.93 -5.62 4.78
N LEU A 175 19.19 -5.22 4.59
CA LEU A 175 19.59 -4.11 3.72
C LEU A 175 20.63 -4.63 2.72
N HIS A 176 20.26 -4.67 1.44
CA HIS A 176 21.01 -5.40 0.41
C HIS A 176 21.18 -4.63 -0.91
N GLY A 177 20.68 -3.39 -1.01
CA GLY A 177 20.78 -2.58 -2.23
C GLY A 177 19.67 -2.85 -3.25
N PHE A 178 19.69 -2.11 -4.36
CA PHE A 178 18.76 -2.31 -5.47
C PHE A 178 19.36 -3.13 -6.61
N GLY A 179 18.54 -3.99 -7.20
CA GLY A 179 18.90 -4.81 -8.35
C GLY A 179 17.71 -5.05 -9.27
N ALA A 180 18.00 -5.30 -10.54
CA ALA A 180 17.00 -5.66 -11.54
C ALA A 180 17.34 -7.03 -12.13
N TYR A 181 16.41 -7.97 -11.97
CA TYR A 181 16.53 -9.33 -12.48
C TYR A 181 15.49 -9.54 -13.57
N SER A 182 15.91 -10.05 -14.71
CA SER A 182 15.01 -10.39 -15.82
C SER A 182 15.32 -11.78 -16.30
N LEU A 183 14.28 -12.56 -16.55
CA LEU A 183 14.40 -13.86 -17.19
C LEU A 183 14.59 -13.67 -18.69
N TYR A 184 15.37 -14.55 -19.30
CA TYR A 184 15.64 -14.59 -20.73
C TYR A 184 15.35 -15.99 -21.26
N PHE A 185 14.59 -16.07 -22.35
CA PHE A 185 13.95 -17.30 -22.82
C PHE A 185 14.23 -17.60 -24.30
N ARG A 186 15.11 -16.85 -24.98
CA ARG A 186 15.38 -17.06 -26.41
C ARG A 186 15.72 -18.52 -26.72
N GLU A 187 16.68 -19.11 -26.02
CA GLU A 187 17.06 -20.51 -26.24
C GLU A 187 15.89 -21.49 -26.02
N ALA A 188 15.04 -21.24 -25.01
CA ALA A 188 13.86 -22.07 -24.75
C ALA A 188 12.83 -21.97 -25.88
N LEU A 189 12.58 -20.76 -26.37
CA LEU A 189 11.66 -20.50 -27.49
C LEU A 189 12.17 -21.13 -28.80
N GLU A 190 13.48 -21.06 -29.05
CA GLU A 190 14.12 -21.72 -30.19
C GLU A 190 13.95 -23.25 -30.14
N LYS A 191 14.18 -23.88 -28.97
CA LYS A 191 13.96 -25.32 -28.77
C LYS A 191 12.51 -25.73 -28.97
N LEU A 192 11.57 -24.87 -28.58
CA LEU A 192 10.14 -25.07 -28.80
C LEU A 192 9.70 -24.74 -30.24
N ARG A 193 10.62 -24.31 -31.11
CA ARG A 193 10.36 -23.89 -32.50
C ARG A 193 9.30 -22.79 -32.59
N VAL A 194 9.28 -21.88 -31.62
CA VAL A 194 8.40 -20.71 -31.63
C VAL A 194 9.01 -19.66 -32.56
N ASN A 195 8.24 -19.25 -33.58
CA ASN A 195 8.62 -18.13 -34.45
C ASN A 195 8.08 -16.82 -33.87
N PHE A 196 8.95 -15.84 -33.67
CA PHE A 196 8.58 -14.50 -33.19
C PHE A 196 9.09 -13.41 -34.12
N HIS A 197 8.32 -12.34 -34.25
CA HIS A 197 8.67 -11.15 -35.04
C HIS A 197 8.69 -9.94 -34.13
N VAL A 198 9.86 -9.32 -33.98
CA VAL A 198 10.04 -8.14 -33.11
C VAL A 198 10.28 -6.91 -33.97
N PHE A 199 9.43 -5.91 -33.78
CA PHE A 199 9.58 -4.57 -34.35
C PHE A 199 9.90 -3.61 -33.21
N ARG A 200 11.09 -2.99 -33.23
CA ARG A 200 11.45 -1.96 -32.25
C ARG A 200 12.21 -0.81 -32.89
N VAL A 201 12.02 0.36 -32.31
CA VAL A 201 12.86 1.54 -32.51
C VAL A 201 13.33 1.99 -31.13
N GLY A 202 14.61 2.35 -31.02
CA GLY A 202 15.23 2.77 -29.77
C GLY A 202 16.21 1.72 -29.24
N THR A 203 17.49 2.11 -29.16
CA THR A 203 18.60 1.30 -28.66
C THR A 203 18.33 0.76 -27.26
N TYR A 204 17.76 1.59 -26.39
CA TYR A 204 17.47 1.27 -25.00
C TYR A 204 16.08 0.63 -24.78
N LYS A 205 15.31 0.31 -25.83
CA LYS A 205 14.01 -0.36 -25.67
C LYS A 205 14.21 -1.85 -25.37
N SER A 206 14.51 -2.15 -24.11
CA SER A 206 15.01 -3.44 -23.63
C SER A 206 13.93 -4.43 -23.20
N ALA A 207 12.67 -4.01 -23.06
CA ALA A 207 11.56 -4.88 -22.64
C ALA A 207 11.32 -6.10 -23.55
N VAL A 208 11.81 -6.06 -24.79
CA VAL A 208 11.72 -7.17 -25.76
C VAL A 208 12.94 -8.10 -25.72
N GLU A 209 13.99 -7.76 -24.96
CA GLU A 209 15.20 -8.58 -24.90
C GLU A 209 14.99 -9.99 -24.35
N PRO A 210 14.12 -10.24 -23.35
CA PRO A 210 13.84 -11.58 -22.84
C PRO A 210 13.51 -12.62 -23.89
N ILE A 211 12.93 -12.24 -25.03
CA ILE A 211 12.53 -13.18 -26.09
C ILE A 211 13.55 -13.28 -27.23
N ILE A 212 14.48 -12.32 -27.37
CA ILE A 212 15.46 -12.28 -28.47
C ILE A 212 16.91 -12.46 -28.01
N ARG A 213 17.16 -12.59 -26.70
CA ARG A 213 18.48 -12.79 -26.09
C ARG A 213 18.41 -13.82 -24.96
N ASP A 214 19.58 -14.30 -24.52
CA ASP A 214 19.72 -15.10 -23.30
C ASP A 214 20.30 -14.28 -22.12
N SER A 215 20.62 -13.02 -22.36
CA SER A 215 21.15 -12.09 -21.37
C SER A 215 20.95 -10.64 -21.78
N MET A 216 21.06 -9.76 -20.78
CA MET A 216 20.98 -8.31 -20.93
C MET A 216 22.02 -7.77 -21.91
N SER A 217 21.58 -6.94 -22.85
CA SER A 217 22.51 -6.20 -23.73
C SER A 217 23.39 -5.23 -22.94
N PRO A 218 24.55 -4.81 -23.48
CA PRO A 218 25.37 -3.75 -22.87
C PRO A 218 24.57 -2.46 -22.64
N GLU A 219 23.68 -2.10 -23.56
CA GLU A 219 22.87 -0.89 -23.50
C GLU A 219 21.78 -1.00 -22.44
N ALA A 220 21.12 -2.16 -22.34
CA ALA A 220 20.19 -2.45 -21.25
C ALA A 220 20.89 -2.44 -19.88
N ARG A 221 22.11 -2.98 -19.80
CA ARG A 221 22.91 -2.95 -18.57
C ARG A 221 23.28 -1.53 -18.19
N GLN A 222 23.75 -0.72 -19.14
CA GLN A 222 24.10 0.66 -18.92
C GLN A 222 22.91 1.46 -18.36
N GLN A 223 21.76 1.46 -19.03
CA GLN A 223 20.59 2.21 -18.55
C GLN A 223 20.12 1.72 -17.19
N ASN A 224 20.11 0.39 -16.96
CA ASN A 224 19.64 -0.18 -15.71
C ASN A 224 20.55 0.21 -14.55
N SER A 225 21.85 0.14 -14.74
CA SER A 225 22.82 0.60 -13.74
C SER A 225 22.62 2.07 -13.40
N LEU A 226 22.38 2.95 -14.38
CA LEU A 226 22.23 4.39 -14.14
C LEU A 226 21.05 4.72 -13.20
N TRP A 227 19.85 4.20 -13.51
CA TRP A 227 18.69 4.50 -12.67
C TRP A 227 18.72 3.75 -11.34
N LEU A 228 19.22 2.51 -11.31
CA LEU A 228 19.38 1.76 -10.05
C LEU A 228 20.34 2.46 -9.09
N THR A 229 21.49 2.94 -9.58
CA THR A 229 22.44 3.70 -8.78
C THR A 229 21.82 4.99 -8.26
N SER A 230 21.10 5.72 -9.11
CA SER A 230 20.44 6.97 -8.70
C SER A 230 19.38 6.74 -7.61
N LEU A 231 18.54 5.70 -7.75
CA LEU A 231 17.57 5.34 -6.73
C LEU A 231 18.24 4.90 -5.43
N TRP A 232 19.31 4.11 -5.52
CA TRP A 232 20.04 3.65 -4.34
C TRP A 232 20.71 4.81 -3.61
N ASP A 233 21.31 5.74 -4.35
CA ASP A 233 21.91 6.93 -3.77
C ASP A 233 20.86 7.83 -3.10
N SER A 234 19.66 7.98 -3.68
CA SER A 234 18.55 8.67 -3.02
C SER A 234 18.14 7.96 -1.73
N TYR A 235 17.93 6.65 -1.78
CA TYR A 235 17.56 5.83 -0.62
C TYR A 235 18.57 6.00 0.52
N VAL A 236 19.86 5.93 0.20
CA VAL A 236 20.93 6.05 1.20
C VAL A 236 21.08 7.48 1.70
N THR A 237 20.92 8.48 0.84
CA THR A 237 20.95 9.91 1.23
C THR A 237 19.87 10.21 2.25
N ASP A 238 18.65 9.71 2.03
CA ASP A 238 17.54 9.89 2.95
C ASP A 238 17.83 9.22 4.32
N ILE A 239 18.35 7.99 4.34
CA ILE A 239 18.70 7.32 5.61
C ILE A 239 19.78 8.09 6.36
N ILE A 240 20.83 8.56 5.67
CA ILE A 240 21.90 9.34 6.29
C ILE A 240 21.39 10.68 6.81
N SER A 241 20.34 11.27 6.20
CA SER A 241 19.75 12.50 6.72
C SER A 241 18.92 12.29 7.98
N GLU A 242 18.36 11.09 8.17
CA GLU A 242 17.52 10.77 9.33
C GLU A 242 18.26 10.09 10.48
N ARG A 243 19.39 9.45 10.18
CA ARG A 243 20.12 8.59 11.12
C ARG A 243 21.56 9.04 11.22
N GLU A 244 22.14 8.92 12.42
CA GLU A 244 23.56 9.21 12.67
C GLU A 244 24.48 8.09 12.14
N ILE A 245 24.30 7.70 10.89
CA ILE A 245 25.07 6.65 10.19
C ILE A 245 25.75 7.23 8.95
N GLY A 246 27.02 6.89 8.74
CA GLY A 246 27.77 7.32 7.55
C GLY A 246 27.57 6.38 6.36
N ARG A 247 27.67 6.93 5.14
CA ARG A 247 27.69 6.14 3.88
C ARG A 247 28.65 4.94 3.93
N PRO A 248 29.89 5.04 4.47
CA PRO A 248 30.78 3.90 4.54
C PRO A 248 30.24 2.72 5.35
N ASN A 249 29.44 2.97 6.40
CA ASN A 249 28.82 1.91 7.18
C ASN A 249 27.73 1.21 6.38
N ILE A 250 26.90 1.98 5.66
CA ILE A 250 25.86 1.42 4.80
C ILE A 250 26.50 0.58 3.67
N ASP A 251 27.52 1.13 2.99
CA ASP A 251 28.22 0.41 1.92
C ASP A 251 28.93 -0.84 2.44
N ALA A 252 29.53 -0.79 3.63
CA ALA A 252 30.13 -1.96 4.26
C ALA A 252 29.06 -3.00 4.62
N TYR A 253 27.92 -2.56 5.16
CA TYR A 253 26.81 -3.44 5.52
C TYR A 253 26.30 -4.19 4.30
N THR A 254 26.01 -3.50 3.20
CA THR A 254 25.42 -4.13 2.00
C THR A 254 26.42 -4.99 1.22
N ASN A 255 27.70 -4.60 1.16
CA ASN A 255 28.68 -5.30 0.33
C ASN A 255 29.47 -6.38 1.08
N ASN A 256 29.55 -6.30 2.42
CA ASN A 256 30.41 -7.18 3.24
C ASN A 256 29.66 -7.89 4.39
N ILE A 257 28.32 -8.03 4.28
CA ILE A 257 27.48 -8.56 5.36
C ILE A 257 27.97 -9.90 5.93
N ALA A 258 28.44 -10.83 5.09
CA ALA A 258 28.91 -12.13 5.55
C ALA A 258 30.13 -12.02 6.49
N SER A 259 31.08 -11.13 6.17
CA SER A 259 32.26 -10.90 7.02
C SER A 259 31.89 -10.17 8.31
N LEU A 260 30.99 -9.18 8.21
CA LEU A 260 30.52 -8.43 9.38
C LEU A 260 29.71 -9.31 10.35
N LEU A 261 28.87 -10.20 9.82
CA LEU A 261 28.07 -11.12 10.61
C LEU A 261 28.94 -12.17 11.33
N ALA A 262 30.04 -12.60 10.71
CA ALA A 262 31.01 -13.47 11.38
C ALA A 262 31.65 -12.79 12.61
N GLN A 263 31.83 -11.47 12.60
CA GLN A 263 32.40 -10.70 13.73
C GLN A 263 31.44 -10.62 14.93
N THR A 264 30.13 -10.77 14.70
CA THR A 264 29.12 -10.84 15.76
C THR A 264 28.70 -12.27 16.10
N GLY A 265 29.40 -13.28 15.58
CA GLY A 265 29.07 -14.69 15.84
C GLY A 265 27.72 -15.13 15.26
N GLY A 266 27.24 -14.46 14.21
CA GLY A 266 25.92 -14.74 13.63
C GLY A 266 24.77 -13.90 14.20
N ASP A 267 25.03 -13.02 15.17
CA ASP A 267 23.99 -12.16 15.76
C ASP A 267 23.71 -10.95 14.85
N THR A 268 22.58 -11.01 14.15
CA THR A 268 22.11 -9.98 13.21
C THR A 268 21.60 -8.72 13.91
N ALA A 269 20.99 -8.85 15.09
CA ALA A 269 20.50 -7.70 15.88
C ALA A 269 21.68 -6.90 16.43
N ARG A 270 22.69 -7.60 16.96
CA ARG A 270 23.96 -6.99 17.40
C ARG A 270 24.69 -6.32 16.26
N LEU A 271 24.72 -6.96 15.08
CA LEU A 271 25.33 -6.35 13.91
C LEU A 271 24.63 -5.04 13.52
N ALA A 272 23.30 -5.04 13.44
CA ALA A 272 22.53 -3.83 13.14
C ALA A 272 22.79 -2.71 14.15
N LEU A 273 22.86 -3.03 15.44
CA LEU A 273 23.19 -2.07 16.50
C LEU A 273 24.62 -1.52 16.35
N ASN A 274 25.61 -2.39 16.14
CA ASN A 274 27.02 -1.99 16.01
C ASN A 274 27.26 -1.10 14.78
N MET A 275 26.48 -1.30 13.72
CA MET A 275 26.57 -0.53 12.48
C MET A 275 25.82 0.81 12.54
N GLY A 276 25.07 1.06 13.63
CA GLY A 276 24.27 2.27 13.83
C GLY A 276 22.92 2.24 13.11
N LEU A 277 22.49 1.07 12.61
CA LEU A 277 21.23 0.95 11.89
C LEU A 277 20.03 1.02 12.84
N VAL A 278 20.16 0.51 14.06
CA VAL A 278 19.13 0.52 15.10
C VAL A 278 19.67 1.15 16.38
N ASP A 279 18.80 1.71 17.21
CA ASP A 279 19.14 2.34 18.48
C ASP A 279 19.18 1.35 19.64
N LYS A 280 18.31 0.34 19.58
CA LYS A 280 18.07 -0.60 20.69
C LYS A 280 17.81 -2.00 20.18
N ILE A 281 18.19 -2.97 21.02
CA ILE A 281 17.77 -4.35 20.90
C ILE A 281 16.80 -4.61 22.04
N TRP A 282 15.51 -4.72 21.73
CA TRP A 282 14.43 -4.81 22.71
C TRP A 282 13.51 -5.99 22.43
N THR A 283 13.13 -6.70 23.49
CA THR A 283 12.01 -7.63 23.45
C THR A 283 10.69 -6.87 23.29
N ARG A 284 9.66 -7.53 22.79
CA ARG A 284 8.30 -6.95 22.70
C ARG A 284 7.80 -6.40 24.05
N SER A 285 8.15 -7.04 25.17
CA SER A 285 7.82 -6.54 26.51
C SER A 285 8.53 -5.24 26.86
N GLN A 286 9.78 -5.04 26.44
CA GLN A 286 10.50 -3.77 26.64
C GLN A 286 9.92 -2.66 25.76
N VAL A 287 9.47 -2.98 24.54
CA VAL A 287 8.73 -2.05 23.69
C VAL A 287 7.44 -1.60 24.39
N GLN A 288 6.63 -2.55 24.89
CA GLN A 288 5.40 -2.23 25.62
C GLN A 288 5.65 -1.36 26.86
N ALA A 289 6.70 -1.67 27.64
CA ALA A 289 7.06 -0.86 28.81
C ALA A 289 7.45 0.57 28.41
N HIS A 290 8.16 0.75 27.30
CA HIS A 290 8.50 2.08 26.78
C HIS A 290 7.24 2.85 26.33
N LEU A 291 6.33 2.20 25.61
CA LEU A 291 5.07 2.79 25.17
C LEU A 291 4.18 3.19 26.37
N ALA A 292 4.09 2.34 27.39
CA ALA A 292 3.40 2.65 28.65
C ALA A 292 3.98 3.89 29.35
N SER A 293 5.30 4.03 29.36
CA SER A 293 5.96 5.20 29.93
C SER A 293 5.60 6.51 29.20
N ILE A 294 5.41 6.47 27.88
CA ILE A 294 5.02 7.63 27.06
C ILE A 294 3.54 7.96 27.23
N ALA A 295 2.69 6.94 27.28
CA ALA A 295 1.25 7.09 27.50
C ALA A 295 0.90 7.53 28.94
N GLY A 296 1.87 7.52 29.85
CA GLY A 296 1.68 7.91 31.25
C GLY A 296 0.84 6.91 32.04
N THR A 297 0.83 5.64 31.64
CA THR A 297 0.09 4.59 32.34
C THR A 297 0.92 3.98 33.48
N SER A 298 0.26 3.61 34.57
CA SER A 298 0.91 3.09 35.78
C SER A 298 1.28 1.60 35.70
N SER A 299 0.83 0.90 34.65
CA SER A 299 1.12 -0.52 34.42
C SER A 299 2.08 -0.68 33.24
N GLU A 300 3.21 -1.36 33.44
CA GLU A 300 4.25 -1.57 32.41
C GLU A 300 3.77 -2.40 31.20
N ARG A 301 2.54 -2.93 31.22
CA ARG A 301 2.01 -3.85 30.20
C ARG A 301 0.76 -3.35 29.48
N ASP A 302 0.26 -2.17 29.84
CA ASP A 302 -0.94 -1.62 29.24
C ASP A 302 -0.74 -0.13 29.02
N TYR A 303 -0.91 0.30 27.77
CA TYR A 303 -0.78 1.69 27.34
C TYR A 303 -2.02 2.07 26.55
N THR A 304 -2.40 3.34 26.59
CA THR A 304 -3.53 3.82 25.78
C THR A 304 -3.09 3.95 24.33
N TRP A 305 -3.88 3.40 23.41
CA TRP A 305 -3.60 3.45 21.98
C TRP A 305 -4.87 3.49 21.16
N ILE A 306 -4.71 3.91 19.91
CA ILE A 306 -5.76 3.84 18.89
C ILE A 306 -5.18 3.21 17.62
N SER A 307 -5.96 2.34 16.98
CA SER A 307 -5.56 1.76 15.70
C SER A 307 -5.67 2.79 14.58
N SER A 308 -4.92 2.58 13.50
CA SER A 308 -5.09 3.39 12.28
C SER A 308 -6.51 3.35 11.73
N ALA A 309 -7.17 2.18 11.81
CA ALA A 309 -8.52 2.00 11.28
C ALA A 309 -9.54 2.80 12.09
N ASP A 310 -9.49 2.70 13.43
CA ASP A 310 -10.37 3.42 14.34
C ASP A 310 -10.15 4.94 14.25
N PHE A 311 -8.88 5.36 14.15
CA PHE A 311 -8.55 6.78 14.01
C PHE A 311 -9.03 7.33 12.66
N LEU A 312 -8.87 6.58 11.56
CA LEU A 312 -9.37 6.94 10.23
C LEU A 312 -10.91 7.01 10.20
N GLU A 313 -11.59 6.07 10.85
CA GLU A 313 -13.05 6.09 10.96
C GLU A 313 -13.54 7.34 11.70
N MET A 314 -12.82 7.77 12.74
CA MET A 314 -13.16 8.96 13.52
C MET A 314 -12.94 10.27 12.74
N ILE A 315 -11.83 10.40 12.02
CA ILE A 315 -11.47 11.65 11.29
C ILE A 315 -12.03 11.69 9.87
N GLY A 316 -12.45 10.55 9.33
CA GLY A 316 -12.84 10.38 7.93
C GLY A 316 -11.64 10.11 7.00
N PRO A 317 -11.87 9.58 5.79
CA PRO A 317 -10.80 9.37 4.81
C PRO A 317 -10.25 10.71 4.31
N ALA A 318 -9.03 10.71 3.75
CA ALA A 318 -8.39 11.93 3.24
C ALA A 318 -9.26 12.67 2.20
N ALA A 319 -10.08 11.95 1.43
CA ALA A 319 -10.99 12.53 0.45
C ALA A 319 -12.19 13.29 1.08
N ALA A 320 -12.56 12.98 2.32
CA ALA A 320 -13.65 13.66 3.03
C ALA A 320 -13.27 15.07 3.49
N ASP A 321 -11.98 15.35 3.63
CA ASP A 321 -11.41 16.66 3.95
C ASP A 321 -11.45 17.65 2.80
N ALA A 322 -11.89 17.23 1.61
CA ALA A 322 -12.12 18.13 0.48
C ALA A 322 -13.23 19.12 0.85
N GLY A 323 -12.83 20.27 1.40
CA GLY A 323 -13.74 21.29 1.91
C GLY A 323 -14.79 21.74 0.88
N SER A 324 -15.79 22.47 1.34
CA SER A 324 -16.95 22.89 0.53
C SER A 324 -16.66 23.97 -0.54
N SER A 325 -15.39 24.16 -0.92
CA SER A 325 -14.99 25.17 -1.88
C SER A 325 -15.73 24.99 -3.21
N PRO A 326 -16.30 26.06 -3.79
CA PRO A 326 -16.89 26.02 -5.12
C PRO A 326 -15.82 25.86 -6.22
N ASN A 327 -14.55 26.13 -5.90
CA ASN A 327 -13.40 25.97 -6.80
C ASN A 327 -12.56 24.78 -6.34
N LYS A 328 -12.45 23.77 -7.19
CA LYS A 328 -11.81 22.48 -6.89
C LYS A 328 -10.66 22.20 -7.86
N ILE A 329 -9.70 21.41 -7.39
CA ILE A 329 -8.67 20.81 -8.24
C ILE A 329 -9.05 19.33 -8.41
N GLY A 330 -9.20 18.89 -9.66
CA GLY A 330 -9.50 17.50 -9.96
C GLY A 330 -8.23 16.66 -9.91
N ILE A 331 -8.22 15.59 -9.11
CA ILE A 331 -7.11 14.63 -9.08
C ILE A 331 -7.54 13.39 -9.87
N LEU A 332 -6.85 13.13 -10.98
CA LEU A 332 -7.08 11.96 -11.83
C LEU A 332 -5.92 10.98 -11.64
N ILE A 333 -6.23 9.76 -11.22
CA ILE A 333 -5.23 8.72 -10.97
C ILE A 333 -5.11 7.83 -12.21
N ALA A 334 -3.89 7.71 -12.72
CA ALA A 334 -3.51 6.85 -13.83
C ALA A 334 -2.50 5.80 -13.32
N GLN A 335 -3.01 4.72 -12.72
CA GLN A 335 -2.22 3.65 -12.12
C GLN A 335 -2.32 2.34 -12.91
N GLY A 336 -1.18 1.73 -13.21
CA GLY A 336 -1.09 0.43 -13.86
C GLY A 336 -0.79 0.49 -15.37
N ASN A 337 -0.96 -0.63 -16.06
CA ASN A 337 -0.71 -0.73 -17.51
C ASN A 337 -1.79 0.02 -18.30
N ILE A 338 -1.39 0.65 -19.41
CA ILE A 338 -2.32 1.33 -20.32
C ILE A 338 -2.87 0.35 -21.35
N LEU A 339 -4.18 0.11 -21.33
CA LEU A 339 -4.88 -0.77 -22.25
C LEU A 339 -5.99 -0.02 -23.03
N PRO A 340 -6.34 -0.47 -24.25
CA PRO A 340 -7.51 0.03 -24.96
C PRO A 340 -8.82 -0.22 -24.20
N GLY A 341 -9.84 0.57 -24.53
CA GLY A 341 -11.20 0.36 -24.04
C GLY A 341 -11.41 0.85 -22.61
N LYS A 342 -12.51 0.36 -22.02
CA LYS A 342 -12.82 0.55 -20.61
C LYS A 342 -12.11 -0.51 -19.76
N GLN A 343 -11.50 -0.07 -18.67
CA GLN A 343 -10.81 -0.93 -17.71
C GLN A 343 -11.27 -0.63 -16.28
N PRO A 344 -11.22 -1.63 -15.38
CA PRO A 344 -11.42 -1.42 -13.94
C PRO A 344 -10.23 -0.66 -13.32
N THR A 345 -10.40 -0.18 -12.08
CA THR A 345 -9.29 0.45 -11.33
C THR A 345 -8.13 -0.52 -11.13
N GLY A 346 -6.91 0.03 -11.08
CA GLY A 346 -5.65 -0.74 -11.15
C GLY A 346 -5.13 -1.04 -12.56
N VAL A 347 -5.89 -0.68 -13.60
CA VAL A 347 -5.46 -0.68 -15.01
C VAL A 347 -5.94 0.60 -15.68
N ILE A 348 -5.08 1.24 -16.47
CA ILE A 348 -5.44 2.48 -17.16
C ILE A 348 -6.19 2.13 -18.45
N GLY A 349 -7.50 2.32 -18.45
CA GLY A 349 -8.33 2.20 -19.65
C GLY A 349 -8.34 3.49 -20.45
N GLY A 350 -7.96 3.43 -21.73
CA GLY A 350 -7.97 4.58 -22.64
C GLY A 350 -9.31 5.33 -22.61
N ASP A 351 -10.42 4.59 -22.69
CA ASP A 351 -11.77 5.20 -22.71
C ASP A 351 -12.22 5.62 -21.30
N THR A 352 -11.84 4.88 -20.27
CA THR A 352 -12.20 5.19 -18.87
C THR A 352 -11.57 6.51 -18.46
N LEU A 353 -10.26 6.66 -18.62
CA LEU A 353 -9.54 7.87 -18.22
C LEU A 353 -9.90 9.06 -19.10
N ALA A 354 -10.06 8.86 -20.42
CA ALA A 354 -10.56 9.88 -21.33
C ALA A 354 -11.93 10.44 -20.89
N ALA A 355 -12.86 9.56 -20.47
CA ALA A 355 -14.17 10.00 -19.98
C ALA A 355 -14.06 10.84 -18.69
N LEU A 356 -13.17 10.47 -17.76
CA LEU A 356 -12.91 11.25 -16.54
C LEU A 356 -12.30 12.61 -16.84
N ILE A 357 -11.34 12.67 -17.77
CA ILE A 357 -10.76 13.94 -18.24
C ILE A 357 -11.83 14.83 -18.86
N ARG A 358 -12.68 14.26 -19.72
CA ARG A 358 -13.82 14.98 -20.33
C ARG A 358 -14.80 15.49 -19.28
N GLN A 359 -15.06 14.71 -18.23
CA GLN A 359 -15.90 15.14 -17.10
C GLN A 359 -15.26 16.31 -16.37
N ALA A 360 -13.97 16.21 -15.99
CA ALA A 360 -13.23 17.29 -15.33
C ALA A 360 -13.17 18.55 -16.20
N ARG A 361 -13.07 18.41 -17.52
CA ARG A 361 -13.13 19.51 -18.49
C ARG A 361 -14.48 20.23 -18.49
N LYS A 362 -15.60 19.49 -18.45
CA LYS A 362 -16.95 20.05 -18.49
C LYS A 362 -17.47 20.55 -17.14
N GLU A 363 -16.84 20.16 -16.04
CA GLU A 363 -17.26 20.53 -14.69
C GLU A 363 -16.78 21.94 -14.32
N ASP A 364 -17.69 22.91 -14.21
CA ASP A 364 -17.34 24.32 -13.94
C ASP A 364 -16.67 24.52 -12.59
N SER A 365 -16.96 23.66 -11.60
CA SER A 365 -16.31 23.74 -10.27
C SER A 365 -14.84 23.34 -10.31
N VAL A 366 -14.41 22.54 -11.29
CA VAL A 366 -13.01 22.12 -11.47
C VAL A 366 -12.24 23.22 -12.19
N LYS A 367 -11.23 23.79 -11.52
CA LYS A 367 -10.42 24.91 -12.04
C LYS A 367 -9.06 24.48 -12.60
N ALA A 368 -8.56 23.34 -12.16
CA ALA A 368 -7.32 22.72 -12.63
C ALA A 368 -7.39 21.20 -12.45
N VAL A 369 -6.51 20.47 -13.13
CA VAL A 369 -6.38 19.02 -13.02
C VAL A 369 -4.96 18.64 -12.67
N VAL A 370 -4.81 17.75 -11.69
CA VAL A 370 -3.58 17.01 -11.42
C VAL A 370 -3.75 15.59 -11.95
N LEU A 371 -2.88 15.18 -12.87
CA LEU A 371 -2.80 13.80 -13.35
C LEU A 371 -1.70 13.08 -12.58
N ARG A 372 -2.08 12.19 -11.65
CA ARG A 372 -1.16 11.35 -10.87
C ARG A 372 -0.85 10.07 -11.66
N ILE A 373 0.37 9.91 -12.14
CA ILE A 373 0.77 8.80 -13.03
C ILE A 373 1.66 7.82 -12.29
N ASN A 374 1.26 6.55 -12.24
CA ASN A 374 2.11 5.43 -11.84
C ASN A 374 1.96 4.29 -12.86
N SER A 375 2.66 4.42 -14.00
CA SER A 375 2.56 3.53 -15.16
C SER A 375 3.89 3.33 -15.91
N GLY A 376 4.21 2.06 -16.19
CA GLY A 376 5.25 1.67 -17.15
C GLY A 376 4.84 1.85 -18.62
N GLY A 377 3.59 2.28 -18.87
CA GLY A 377 3.00 2.48 -20.18
C GLY A 377 2.13 1.32 -20.65
N GLY A 378 2.07 1.11 -21.97
CA GLY A 378 1.22 0.10 -22.59
C GLY A 378 0.86 0.48 -24.02
N SER A 379 -0.43 0.36 -24.36
CA SER A 379 -0.96 0.67 -25.68
C SER A 379 -0.72 2.13 -26.07
N ALA A 380 0.00 2.33 -27.18
CA ALA A 380 0.22 3.65 -27.76
C ALA A 380 -1.09 4.31 -28.20
N PHE A 381 -2.02 3.54 -28.79
CA PHE A 381 -3.31 4.06 -29.23
C PHE A 381 -4.17 4.54 -28.06
N ALA A 382 -4.22 3.78 -26.97
CA ALA A 382 -4.94 4.19 -25.76
C ALA A 382 -4.29 5.41 -25.10
N SER A 383 -2.95 5.46 -25.09
CA SER A 383 -2.19 6.63 -24.60
C SER A 383 -2.53 7.88 -25.42
N GLU A 384 -2.68 7.74 -26.74
CA GLU A 384 -3.04 8.85 -27.62
C GLU A 384 -4.47 9.33 -27.41
N ILE A 385 -5.44 8.44 -27.20
CA ILE A 385 -6.82 8.81 -26.82
C ILE A 385 -6.82 9.66 -25.55
N ILE A 386 -6.06 9.24 -24.53
CA ILE A 386 -5.94 9.98 -23.27
C ILE A 386 -5.30 11.35 -23.53
N ARG A 387 -4.17 11.40 -24.26
CA ARG A 387 -3.45 12.64 -24.57
C ARG A 387 -4.33 13.65 -25.31
N GLN A 388 -5.17 13.19 -26.24
CA GLN A 388 -6.11 14.06 -26.97
C GLN A 388 -7.12 14.74 -26.03
N GLU A 389 -7.73 14.01 -25.08
CA GLU A 389 -8.62 14.65 -24.10
C GLU A 389 -7.88 15.60 -23.14
N LEU A 390 -6.62 15.29 -22.79
CA LEU A 390 -5.79 16.20 -22.00
C LEU A 390 -5.50 17.51 -22.74
N LEU A 391 -5.25 17.44 -24.05
CA LEU A 391 -5.14 18.64 -24.88
C LEU A 391 -6.44 19.43 -24.92
N GLU A 392 -7.60 18.79 -25.12
CA GLU A 392 -8.90 19.47 -25.07
C GLU A 392 -9.15 20.14 -23.70
N LEU A 393 -8.75 19.50 -22.61
CA LEU A 393 -8.84 20.05 -21.26
C LEU A 393 -8.03 21.34 -21.14
N LYS A 394 -6.79 21.33 -21.62
CA LYS A 394 -5.92 22.52 -21.63
C LYS A 394 -6.49 23.64 -22.51
N GLU A 395 -6.99 23.31 -23.69
CA GLU A 395 -7.63 24.28 -24.60
C GLU A 395 -8.87 24.94 -23.98
N SER A 396 -9.55 24.28 -23.04
CA SER A 396 -10.63 24.89 -22.26
C SER A 396 -10.17 25.93 -21.22
N GLY A 397 -8.86 26.13 -21.09
CA GLY A 397 -8.24 27.06 -20.15
C GLY A 397 -8.00 26.50 -18.74
N LYS A 398 -8.13 25.18 -18.54
CA LYS A 398 -7.86 24.52 -17.25
C LYS A 398 -6.42 24.03 -17.21
N PRO A 399 -5.59 24.51 -16.26
CA PRO A 399 -4.22 24.04 -16.12
C PRO A 399 -4.16 22.53 -15.85
N LEU A 400 -3.20 21.87 -16.49
CA LEU A 400 -2.88 20.46 -16.32
C LEU A 400 -1.49 20.32 -15.69
N VAL A 401 -1.45 19.83 -14.46
CA VAL A 401 -0.20 19.47 -13.78
C VAL A 401 -0.08 17.96 -13.73
N VAL A 402 1.10 17.42 -14.03
CA VAL A 402 1.40 15.99 -13.86
C VAL A 402 2.21 15.79 -12.60
N SER A 403 1.81 14.81 -11.80
CA SER A 403 2.59 14.28 -10.69
C SER A 403 2.97 12.84 -11.01
N MET A 404 4.26 12.58 -11.23
CA MET A 404 4.78 11.23 -11.48
C MET A 404 5.01 10.52 -10.15
N GLY A 405 4.50 9.30 -10.04
CA GLY A 405 4.82 8.39 -8.95
C GLY A 405 6.01 7.51 -9.32
N THR A 406 6.03 6.30 -8.77
CA THR A 406 7.15 5.35 -8.91
C THR A 406 7.63 5.15 -10.35
N VAL A 407 6.72 5.17 -11.33
CA VAL A 407 7.07 5.11 -12.75
C VAL A 407 6.09 5.94 -13.59
N ALA A 408 6.62 6.68 -14.57
CA ALA A 408 5.83 7.34 -15.62
C ALA A 408 6.57 7.22 -16.95
N ALA A 409 6.69 5.99 -17.46
CA ALA A 409 7.54 5.64 -18.59
C ALA A 409 6.74 5.19 -19.82
N SER A 410 7.34 5.29 -21.00
CA SER A 410 6.70 4.88 -22.27
C SER A 410 5.34 5.57 -22.49
N GLY A 411 4.23 4.83 -22.50
CA GLY A 411 2.88 5.41 -22.60
C GLY A 411 2.52 6.29 -21.40
N GLY A 412 3.09 6.02 -20.22
CA GLY A 412 2.93 6.89 -19.04
C GLY A 412 3.54 8.27 -19.26
N TYR A 413 4.70 8.35 -19.93
CA TYR A 413 5.29 9.64 -20.33
C TYR A 413 4.52 10.27 -21.50
N TRP A 414 3.97 9.46 -22.42
CA TRP A 414 3.15 9.94 -23.53
C TRP A 414 1.95 10.78 -23.07
N ILE A 415 1.26 10.34 -22.02
CA ILE A 415 0.14 11.07 -21.43
C ILE A 415 0.56 12.21 -20.50
N ALA A 416 1.87 12.36 -20.22
CA ALA A 416 2.43 13.44 -19.41
C ALA A 416 3.02 14.59 -20.25
N ALA A 417 3.49 14.29 -21.46
CA ALA A 417 4.40 15.14 -22.22
C ALA A 417 3.88 16.55 -22.51
N ASP A 418 2.56 16.71 -22.66
CA ASP A 418 1.92 17.99 -22.99
C ASP A 418 1.33 18.72 -21.76
N ALA A 419 1.66 18.30 -20.53
CA ALA A 419 1.24 19.01 -19.32
C ALA A 419 1.83 20.44 -19.25
N ASP A 420 1.19 21.33 -18.50
CA ASP A 420 1.73 22.67 -18.22
C ASP A 420 2.94 22.62 -17.30
N GLU A 421 2.94 21.67 -16.37
CA GLU A 421 4.05 21.40 -15.46
C GLU A 421 4.12 19.90 -15.13
N ILE A 422 5.35 19.39 -14.99
CA ILE A 422 5.62 17.98 -14.64
C ILE A 422 6.49 17.95 -13.39
N TRP A 423 5.98 17.33 -12.32
CA TRP A 423 6.70 17.03 -11.08
C TRP A 423 6.99 15.53 -11.00
N ALA A 424 8.23 15.16 -10.69
CA ALA A 424 8.70 13.77 -10.67
C ALA A 424 9.67 13.49 -9.53
#